data_AF-A0A4Y3QKB7-F1
#
_entry.id   AF-A0A4Y3QKB7-F1
#
_cell.length_a   1.000
_cell.length_b   1.000
_cell.length_c   1.000
_cell.angle_alpha   90.00
_cell.angle_beta   90.00
_cell.angle_gamma   90.00
#
_symmetry.space_group_name_H-M   'P 1'
#
loop_
_entity.id
_entity.type
_entity.pdbx_description
1 polymer ?
#
loop_
_entity_poly.entity_id
_entity_poly.type
_entity_poly.pdbx_seq_one_letter_code
_entity_poly.pdbx_strand_id
1 'polypeptide(L)'
;MGLIRRMSHTLLACVVAGAALVPSPASADVRTGGALAVVDDSAVAQVKQELDAAEADAAAASHRALDASAVAEQTRLQAERTAARAAELTVQSAAADAAETSSAAAAGASAARLYRTVGGGPLVAQLLTDADPDSLLERLGILDRVSEITARTAGRARSAADVATSLREQAEQARDEAARLADDARATAATAQSDADAETETVRAAQARLDDLYAQLAALRATTAAQERAAREQEKVQRDAQQPGGSAGGPATGAGGGASVGGGSGGPGNGSDSGSGSGGSTSGGGSGAGSGSGGSTAPAGPVMSPGEARSAARGAIGRYGWGDDQFSCLVSLWNRESSWRVDAYNSGSGAYGIPQALPGDKMAAFGLDWRTNANTQISWGLSYISSRYGSPCGAWDHSQRTGWY
;
A
#
# COMPACT_ATOMS: atom_id res chain seq x y z
N MET A 1 20.27 32.37 -22.24
CA MET A 1 21.32 31.35 -22.48
C MET A 1 21.29 30.38 -21.32
N GLY A 2 20.84 29.15 -21.55
CA GLY A 2 20.73 28.09 -20.55
C GLY A 2 20.10 26.88 -21.21
N LEU A 3 20.94 25.98 -21.72
CA LEU A 3 20.53 24.82 -22.50
C LEU A 3 19.75 23.84 -21.63
N ILE A 4 18.48 23.60 -21.98
CA ILE A 4 17.68 22.48 -21.49
C ILE A 4 18.22 21.22 -22.15
N ARG A 5 19.04 20.46 -21.41
CA ARG A 5 19.55 19.16 -21.83
C ARG A 5 18.43 18.14 -21.65
N ARG A 6 17.78 17.76 -22.76
CA ARG A 6 16.87 16.62 -22.84
C ARG A 6 17.63 15.35 -22.43
N MET A 7 17.28 14.75 -21.30
CA MET A 7 17.70 13.38 -20.97
C MET A 7 16.73 12.42 -21.66
N SER A 8 17.13 11.97 -22.85
CA SER A 8 16.54 10.82 -23.51
C SER A 8 16.66 9.61 -22.56
N HIS A 9 15.54 9.17 -22.01
CA HIS A 9 15.46 7.89 -21.32
C HIS A 9 15.40 6.80 -22.39
N THR A 10 16.50 6.06 -22.52
CA THR A 10 16.60 4.87 -23.35
C THR A 10 15.68 3.80 -22.74
N LEU A 11 14.48 3.67 -23.31
CA LEU A 11 13.58 2.53 -23.10
C LEU A 11 14.31 1.24 -23.50
N LEU A 12 14.77 0.48 -22.51
CA LEU A 12 15.23 -0.89 -22.71
C LEU A 12 13.99 -1.80 -22.74
N ALA A 13 13.41 -1.95 -23.92
CA ALA A 13 12.38 -2.94 -24.19
C ALA A 13 13.01 -4.34 -24.16
N CYS A 14 12.68 -5.14 -23.14
CA CYS A 14 12.99 -6.57 -23.12
C CYS A 14 12.11 -7.28 -24.16
N VAL A 15 12.67 -7.51 -25.34
CA VAL A 15 12.11 -8.36 -26.38
C VAL A 15 12.20 -9.80 -25.91
N VAL A 16 11.07 -10.38 -25.47
CA VAL A 16 10.94 -11.84 -25.34
C VAL A 16 10.68 -12.39 -26.74
N ALA A 17 11.76 -12.79 -27.42
CA ALA A 17 11.67 -13.51 -28.68
C ALA A 17 11.17 -14.94 -28.41
N GLY A 18 9.98 -15.25 -28.91
CA GLY A 18 9.52 -16.62 -29.05
C GLY A 18 10.30 -17.32 -30.15
N ALA A 19 10.92 -18.45 -29.81
CA ALA A 19 11.41 -19.41 -30.79
C ALA A 19 10.67 -20.73 -30.56
N ALA A 20 9.75 -21.03 -31.47
CA ALA A 20 9.22 -22.36 -31.65
C ALA A 20 10.31 -23.25 -32.26
N LEU A 21 10.63 -24.37 -31.61
CA LEU A 21 11.34 -25.49 -32.22
C LEU A 21 10.92 -26.79 -31.54
N VAL A 22 10.27 -27.65 -32.32
CA VAL A 22 9.98 -29.07 -32.06
C VAL A 22 10.62 -29.82 -33.23
N PRO A 23 11.02 -31.10 -33.10
CA PRO A 23 12.26 -31.58 -32.50
C PRO A 23 13.13 -32.30 -33.57
N SER A 24 14.32 -32.78 -33.23
CA SER A 24 14.98 -33.83 -34.03
C SER A 24 15.74 -34.80 -33.13
N PRO A 25 15.68 -36.12 -33.41
CA PRO A 25 16.22 -37.15 -32.53
C PRO A 25 17.71 -37.36 -32.83
N ALA A 26 18.55 -37.25 -31.80
CA ALA A 26 19.92 -37.75 -31.85
C ALA A 26 20.00 -38.99 -30.96
N SER A 27 20.27 -40.12 -31.61
CA SER A 27 20.41 -41.46 -31.06
C SER A 27 21.37 -41.49 -29.87
N ALA A 28 20.90 -42.00 -28.74
CA ALA A 28 21.77 -42.49 -27.67
C ALA A 28 21.83 -44.02 -27.76
N ASP A 29 23.06 -44.49 -27.94
CA ASP A 29 23.52 -45.87 -28.06
C ASP A 29 22.87 -46.79 -27.00
N VAL A 30 22.22 -47.86 -27.46
CA VAL A 30 21.79 -48.96 -26.60
C VAL A 30 23.02 -49.75 -26.20
N ARG A 31 23.56 -49.43 -25.02
CA ARG A 31 24.51 -50.33 -24.35
C ARG A 31 23.72 -51.30 -23.49
N THR A 32 23.38 -52.44 -24.08
CA THR A 32 22.90 -53.62 -23.37
C THR A 32 24.03 -54.17 -22.49
N GLY A 33 23.80 -54.20 -21.17
CA GLY A 33 24.58 -55.02 -20.24
C GLY A 33 24.99 -54.31 -18.96
N GLY A 34 24.30 -54.64 -17.86
CA GLY A 34 24.79 -54.43 -16.50
C GLY A 34 23.73 -53.92 -15.54
N ALA A 35 23.15 -54.85 -14.76
CA ALA A 35 22.36 -54.67 -13.53
C ALA A 35 21.28 -53.56 -13.53
N LEU A 36 20.02 -53.95 -13.29
CA LEU A 36 19.00 -53.04 -12.77
C LEU A 36 19.61 -52.28 -11.58
N ALA A 37 19.96 -51.01 -11.78
CA ALA A 37 20.46 -50.16 -10.72
C ALA A 37 19.37 -50.16 -9.65
N VAL A 38 19.67 -50.76 -8.49
CA VAL A 38 18.86 -50.55 -7.29
C VAL A 38 18.78 -49.05 -7.13
N VAL A 39 17.56 -48.51 -7.16
CA VAL A 39 17.34 -47.08 -6.89
C VAL A 39 18.04 -46.79 -5.56
N ASP A 40 19.02 -45.89 -5.59
CA ASP A 40 19.68 -45.47 -4.35
C ASP A 40 18.71 -44.55 -3.60
N ASP A 41 17.92 -45.16 -2.72
CA ASP A 41 16.91 -44.48 -1.91
C ASP A 41 17.53 -43.33 -1.09
N SER A 42 18.81 -43.43 -0.73
CA SER A 42 19.53 -42.37 0.01
C SER A 42 19.86 -41.18 -0.89
N ALA A 43 20.29 -41.43 -2.13
CA ALA A 43 20.53 -40.36 -3.11
C ALA A 43 19.22 -39.67 -3.52
N VAL A 44 18.13 -40.44 -3.70
CA VAL A 44 16.79 -39.88 -3.96
C VAL A 44 16.32 -39.00 -2.79
N ALA A 45 16.54 -39.43 -1.55
CA ALA A 45 16.19 -38.64 -0.37
C ALA A 45 16.99 -37.33 -0.28
N GLN A 46 18.29 -37.37 -0.58
CA GLN A 46 19.14 -36.17 -0.61
C GLN A 46 18.68 -35.18 -1.68
N VAL A 47 18.44 -35.64 -2.92
CA VAL A 47 17.93 -34.78 -4.00
C VAL A 47 16.57 -34.19 -3.63
N LYS A 48 15.67 -34.96 -3.00
CA LYS A 48 14.38 -34.43 -2.51
C LYS A 48 14.55 -33.36 -1.42
N GLN A 49 15.51 -33.52 -0.51
CA GLN A 49 15.80 -32.53 0.53
C GLN A 49 16.38 -31.24 -0.06
N GLU A 50 17.30 -31.35 -1.03
CA GLU A 50 17.83 -30.18 -1.74
C GLU A 50 16.74 -29.48 -2.56
N LEU A 51 15.79 -30.24 -3.10
CA LEU A 51 14.63 -29.69 -3.78
C LEU A 51 13.84 -28.85 -2.79
N ASP A 52 13.40 -29.42 -1.66
CA ASP A 52 12.68 -28.68 -0.62
C ASP A 52 13.40 -27.40 -0.16
N ALA A 53 14.73 -27.45 -0.01
CA ALA A 53 15.53 -26.28 0.34
C ALA A 53 15.49 -25.20 -0.75
N ALA A 54 15.70 -25.57 -2.03
CA ALA A 54 15.64 -24.62 -3.14
C ALA A 54 14.24 -24.01 -3.33
N GLU A 55 13.17 -24.78 -3.07
CA GLU A 55 11.80 -24.27 -3.09
C GLU A 55 11.54 -23.27 -1.95
N ALA A 56 12.05 -23.56 -0.75
CA ALA A 56 11.94 -22.67 0.40
C ALA A 56 12.72 -21.37 0.21
N ASP A 57 13.92 -21.43 -0.38
CA ASP A 57 14.74 -20.26 -0.69
C ASP A 57 14.03 -19.32 -1.68
N ALA A 58 13.41 -19.87 -2.73
CA ALA A 58 12.64 -19.11 -3.71
C ALA A 58 11.40 -18.44 -3.08
N ALA A 59 10.67 -19.16 -2.23
CA ALA A 59 9.51 -18.59 -1.52
C ALA A 59 9.96 -17.45 -0.58
N ALA A 60 11.03 -17.67 0.19
CA ALA A 60 11.57 -16.66 1.09
C ALA A 60 12.03 -15.39 0.35
N ALA A 61 12.65 -15.55 -0.82
CA ALA A 61 13.02 -14.43 -1.69
C ALA A 61 11.81 -13.62 -2.16
N SER A 62 10.78 -14.29 -2.68
CA SER A 62 9.53 -13.66 -3.07
C SER A 62 8.84 -12.92 -1.90
N HIS A 63 8.88 -13.48 -0.69
CA HIS A 63 8.36 -12.80 0.51
C HIS A 63 9.14 -11.52 0.85
N ARG A 64 10.48 -11.57 0.87
CA ARG A 64 11.32 -10.39 1.15
C ARG A 64 11.06 -9.25 0.17
N ALA A 65 10.91 -9.56 -1.12
CA ALA A 65 10.60 -8.57 -2.15
C ALA A 65 9.24 -7.87 -1.92
N LEU A 66 8.25 -8.62 -1.43
CA LEU A 66 6.90 -8.10 -1.18
C LEU A 66 6.81 -7.32 0.12
N ASP A 67 7.51 -7.75 1.17
CA ASP A 67 7.66 -7.00 2.41
C ASP A 67 8.35 -5.65 2.14
N ALA A 68 9.41 -5.64 1.34
CA ALA A 68 10.09 -4.40 0.93
C ALA A 68 9.14 -3.46 0.15
N SER A 69 8.35 -4.00 -0.78
CA SER A 69 7.35 -3.25 -1.54
C SER A 69 6.23 -2.69 -0.64
N ALA A 70 5.80 -3.45 0.38
CA ALA A 70 4.78 -3.01 1.34
C ALA A 70 5.27 -1.85 2.21
N VAL A 71 6.52 -1.90 2.67
CA VAL A 71 7.16 -0.80 3.42
C VAL A 71 7.28 0.47 2.59
N ALA A 72 7.67 0.35 1.32
CA ALA A 72 7.74 1.48 0.40
C ALA A 72 6.37 2.16 0.21
N GLU A 73 5.31 1.36 0.04
CA GLU A 73 3.95 1.86 -0.12
C GLU A 73 3.42 2.56 1.14
N GLN A 74 3.66 1.97 2.32
CA GLN A 74 3.28 2.60 3.59
C GLN A 74 3.94 3.98 3.76
N THR A 75 5.22 4.07 3.39
CA THR A 75 6.00 5.31 3.46
C THR A 75 5.44 6.35 2.47
N ARG A 76 5.11 5.94 1.24
CA ARG A 76 4.45 6.79 0.24
C ARG A 76 3.12 7.34 0.74
N LEU A 77 2.25 6.49 1.28
CA LEU A 77 0.94 6.90 1.82
C LEU A 77 1.06 7.87 3.00
N GLN A 78 2.11 7.74 3.81
CA GLN A 78 2.41 8.71 4.86
C GLN A 78 2.81 10.06 4.26
N ALA A 79 3.71 10.08 3.28
CA ALA A 79 4.13 11.30 2.60
C ALA A 79 2.94 12.02 1.93
N GLU A 80 2.05 11.28 1.27
CA GLU A 80 0.85 11.84 0.62
C GLU A 80 -0.13 12.46 1.61
N ARG A 81 -0.37 11.81 2.76
CA ARG A 81 -1.22 12.37 3.82
C ARG A 81 -0.64 13.65 4.39
N THR A 82 0.68 13.72 4.59
CA THR A 82 1.35 14.94 5.06
C THR A 82 1.29 16.04 4.01
N ALA A 83 1.51 15.72 2.73
CA ALA A 83 1.38 16.67 1.64
C ALA A 83 -0.03 17.25 1.52
N ALA A 84 -1.07 16.42 1.68
CA ALA A 84 -2.46 16.88 1.71
C ALA A 84 -2.72 17.84 2.87
N ARG A 85 -2.16 17.56 4.06
CA ARG A 85 -2.26 18.45 5.23
C ARG A 85 -1.54 19.78 5.00
N ALA A 86 -0.36 19.77 4.36
CA ALA A 86 0.38 20.97 4.01
C ALA A 86 -0.37 21.83 2.97
N ALA A 87 -1.03 21.21 2.01
CA ALA A 87 -1.87 21.89 1.03
C ALA A 87 -3.06 22.59 1.70
N GLU A 88 -3.74 21.91 2.64
CA GLU A 88 -4.84 22.50 3.43
C GLU A 88 -4.37 23.71 4.24
N LEU A 89 -3.23 23.61 4.93
CA LEU A 89 -2.64 24.74 5.66
C LEU A 89 -2.28 25.91 4.75
N THR A 90 -1.82 25.63 3.53
CA THR A 90 -1.53 26.66 2.52
C THR A 90 -2.81 27.41 2.11
N VAL A 91 -3.92 26.70 1.93
CA VAL A 91 -5.22 27.32 1.64
C VAL A 91 -5.70 28.18 2.82
N GLN A 92 -5.56 27.69 4.06
CA GLN A 92 -5.91 28.45 5.26
C GLN A 92 -5.06 29.71 5.42
N SER A 93 -3.75 29.61 5.16
CA SER A 93 -2.84 30.75 5.14
C SER A 93 -3.27 31.80 4.12
N ALA A 94 -3.59 31.41 2.88
CA ALA A 94 -4.05 32.34 1.85
C ALA A 94 -5.37 33.03 2.23
N ALA A 95 -6.29 32.31 2.86
CA ALA A 95 -7.53 32.88 3.38
C ALA A 95 -7.27 33.89 4.52
N ALA A 96 -6.30 33.61 5.39
CA ALA A 96 -5.89 34.51 6.46
C ALA A 96 -5.21 35.78 5.91
N ASP A 97 -4.35 35.67 4.91
CA ASP A 97 -3.73 36.82 4.22
C ASP A 97 -4.80 37.72 3.55
N ALA A 98 -5.84 37.12 2.98
CA ALA A 98 -6.97 37.87 2.43
C ALA A 98 -7.79 38.58 3.53
N ALA A 99 -7.99 37.92 4.67
CA ALA A 99 -8.68 38.50 5.83
C ALA A 99 -7.88 39.64 6.48
N GLU A 100 -6.54 39.51 6.55
CA GLU A 100 -5.63 40.58 6.96
C GLU A 100 -5.79 41.79 6.04
N THR A 101 -5.70 41.59 4.72
CA THR A 101 -5.83 42.65 3.71
C THR A 101 -7.17 43.39 3.84
N SER A 102 -8.27 42.64 3.98
CA SER A 102 -9.61 43.20 4.16
C SER A 102 -9.74 44.01 5.46
N SER A 103 -9.19 43.48 6.56
CA SER A 103 -9.24 44.12 7.88
C SER A 103 -8.39 45.39 7.92
N ALA A 104 -7.21 45.36 7.31
CA ALA A 104 -6.34 46.53 7.18
C ALA A 104 -7.01 47.63 6.34
N ALA A 105 -7.64 47.27 5.22
CA ALA A 105 -8.40 48.22 4.40
C ALA A 105 -9.58 48.84 5.16
N ALA A 106 -10.33 48.05 5.94
CA ALA A 106 -11.41 48.55 6.78
C ALA A 106 -10.92 49.52 7.86
N ALA A 107 -9.82 49.18 8.55
CA ALA A 107 -9.21 50.06 9.55
C ALA A 107 -8.70 51.37 8.92
N GLY A 108 -8.03 51.31 7.77
CA GLY A 108 -7.59 52.49 7.02
C GLY A 108 -8.75 53.37 6.56
N ALA A 109 -9.86 52.76 6.10
CA ALA A 109 -11.07 53.50 5.74
C ALA A 109 -11.71 54.18 6.95
N SER A 110 -11.76 53.55 8.12
CA SER A 110 -12.24 54.16 9.37
C SER A 110 -11.40 55.39 9.75
N ALA A 111 -10.06 55.26 9.72
CA ALA A 111 -9.16 56.37 10.01
C ALA A 111 -9.29 57.52 8.99
N ALA A 112 -9.38 57.20 7.70
CA ALA A 112 -9.54 58.21 6.65
C ALA A 112 -10.90 58.91 6.68
N ARG A 113 -11.96 58.26 7.18
CA ARG A 113 -13.27 58.89 7.42
C ARG A 113 -13.20 59.85 8.61
N LEU A 114 -12.63 59.43 9.73
CA LEU A 114 -12.36 60.33 10.87
C LEU A 114 -11.61 61.61 10.45
N TYR A 115 -10.68 61.48 9.51
CA TYR A 115 -9.96 62.61 8.95
C TYR A 115 -10.78 63.46 7.96
N ARG A 116 -11.73 62.86 7.20
CA ARG A 116 -12.48 63.52 6.11
C ARG A 116 -13.92 63.95 6.43
N THR A 117 -14.60 63.39 7.43
CA THR A 117 -16.06 63.52 7.58
C THR A 117 -16.55 64.77 8.32
N VAL A 118 -15.98 65.94 8.06
CA VAL A 118 -16.84 67.12 8.07
C VAL A 118 -16.51 68.07 6.94
N GLY A 119 -17.50 68.27 6.07
CA GLY A 119 -17.48 69.25 4.98
C GLY A 119 -17.42 70.71 5.47
N GLY A 120 -16.96 70.96 6.70
CA GLY A 120 -16.69 72.26 7.28
C GLY A 120 -15.39 72.32 8.09
N GLY A 121 -14.46 71.36 7.94
CA GLY A 121 -13.18 71.30 8.65
C GLY A 121 -13.05 70.08 9.59
N PRO A 122 -11.89 69.85 10.22
CA PRO A 122 -11.69 68.73 11.16
C PRO A 122 -12.79 68.67 12.23
N LEU A 123 -13.26 67.47 12.62
CA LEU A 123 -14.25 67.32 13.73
C LEU A 123 -13.83 68.08 14.99
N VAL A 124 -12.52 68.10 15.26
CA VAL A 124 -11.91 68.86 16.36
C VAL A 124 -12.05 70.36 16.15
N ALA A 125 -11.90 70.85 14.92
CA ALA A 125 -12.08 72.25 14.59
C ALA A 125 -13.55 72.68 14.77
N GLN A 126 -14.51 71.81 14.43
CA GLN A 126 -15.93 72.09 14.66
C GLN A 126 -16.34 72.04 16.13
N LEU A 127 -15.74 71.13 16.91
CA LEU A 127 -15.95 71.04 18.37
C LEU A 127 -15.48 72.31 19.10
N LEU A 128 -14.49 73.01 18.55
CA LEU A 128 -13.91 74.23 19.11
C LEU A 128 -14.65 75.52 18.71
N THR A 129 -15.58 75.47 17.73
CA THR A 129 -16.19 76.68 17.14
C THR A 129 -17.68 76.88 17.42
N ASP A 130 -18.42 75.86 17.86
CA ASP A 130 -19.87 75.97 18.13
C ASP A 130 -20.18 76.25 19.61
N ALA A 131 -21.17 77.12 19.87
CA ALA A 131 -21.44 77.70 21.20
C ALA A 131 -22.67 77.11 21.93
N ASP A 132 -23.34 76.08 21.38
CA ASP A 132 -24.55 75.50 21.97
C ASP A 132 -24.25 74.25 22.85
N PRO A 133 -24.56 74.25 24.17
CA PRO A 133 -24.20 73.18 25.10
C PRO A 133 -24.79 71.81 24.79
N ASP A 134 -26.05 71.74 24.36
CA ASP A 134 -26.75 70.45 24.12
C ASP A 134 -26.19 69.72 22.89
N SER A 135 -25.81 70.50 21.87
CA SER A 135 -25.16 70.00 20.66
C SER A 135 -23.75 69.43 20.93
N LEU A 136 -23.10 69.87 22.01
CA LEU A 136 -21.74 69.48 22.36
C LEU A 136 -21.70 68.09 23.00
N LEU A 137 -22.69 67.77 23.85
CA LEU A 137 -22.83 66.46 24.49
C LEU A 137 -23.19 65.37 23.47
N GLU A 138 -24.10 65.66 22.52
CA GLU A 138 -24.46 64.72 21.45
C GLU A 138 -23.24 64.38 20.57
N ARG A 139 -22.45 65.39 20.20
CA ARG A 139 -21.22 65.22 19.40
C ARG A 139 -20.12 64.49 20.16
N LEU A 140 -19.95 64.74 21.46
CA LEU A 140 -19.04 63.98 22.31
C LEU A 140 -19.41 62.50 22.37
N GLY A 141 -20.70 62.18 22.51
CA GLY A 141 -21.18 60.79 22.48
C GLY A 141 -20.92 60.10 21.13
N ILE A 142 -21.06 60.82 20.02
CA ILE A 142 -20.72 60.33 18.68
C ILE A 142 -19.20 60.11 18.56
N LEU A 143 -18.37 61.02 19.07
CA LEU A 143 -16.90 60.90 19.03
C LEU A 143 -16.41 59.70 19.83
N ASP A 144 -16.96 59.46 21.03
CA ASP A 144 -16.63 58.29 21.84
C ASP A 144 -16.99 56.99 21.10
N ARG A 145 -18.20 56.94 20.52
CA ARG A 145 -18.64 55.78 19.74
C ARG A 145 -17.79 55.52 18.51
N VAL A 146 -17.42 56.54 17.76
CA VAL A 146 -16.55 56.40 16.58
C VAL A 146 -15.13 56.00 16.97
N SER A 147 -14.61 56.52 18.08
CA SER A 147 -13.31 56.13 18.63
C SER A 147 -13.30 54.66 19.06
N GLU A 148 -14.36 54.20 19.74
CA GLU A 148 -14.53 52.81 20.13
C GLU A 148 -14.65 51.88 18.91
N ILE A 149 -15.39 52.28 17.86
CA ILE A 149 -15.49 51.52 16.62
C ILE A 149 -14.13 51.43 15.92
N THR A 150 -13.36 52.52 15.90
CA THR A 150 -12.04 52.57 15.26
C THR A 150 -11.00 51.74 16.01
N ALA A 151 -11.01 51.80 17.35
CA ALA A 151 -10.17 50.95 18.18
C ALA A 151 -10.49 49.46 17.95
N ARG A 152 -11.78 49.11 17.84
CA ARG A 152 -12.22 47.75 17.54
C ARG A 152 -11.79 47.28 16.13
N THR A 153 -11.89 48.13 15.10
CA THR A 153 -11.44 47.74 13.74
C THR A 153 -9.93 47.61 13.65
N ALA A 154 -9.17 48.50 14.29
CA ALA A 154 -7.72 48.38 14.38
C ALA A 154 -7.28 47.12 15.15
N GLY A 155 -7.98 46.78 16.25
CA GLY A 155 -7.73 45.54 17.00
C GLY A 155 -7.96 44.28 16.17
N ARG A 156 -9.04 44.25 15.37
CA ARG A 156 -9.29 43.13 14.43
C ARG A 156 -8.22 43.02 13.36
N ALA A 157 -7.75 44.14 12.80
CA ALA A 157 -6.69 44.13 11.79
C ALA A 157 -5.37 43.56 12.35
N ARG A 158 -4.99 43.94 13.57
CA ARG A 158 -3.80 43.35 14.24
C ARG A 158 -3.97 41.86 14.49
N SER A 159 -5.11 41.45 15.05
CA SER A 159 -5.39 40.04 15.28
C SER A 159 -5.40 39.23 13.97
N ALA A 160 -5.90 39.78 12.87
CA ALA A 160 -5.86 39.12 11.57
C ALA A 160 -4.43 38.98 11.04
N ALA A 161 -3.57 40.00 11.23
CA ALA A 161 -2.16 39.95 10.86
C ALA A 161 -1.37 38.92 11.69
N ASP A 162 -1.64 38.82 12.99
CA ASP A 162 -1.02 37.82 13.87
C ASP A 162 -1.41 36.39 13.45
N VAL A 163 -2.69 36.18 13.12
CA VAL A 163 -3.19 34.89 12.61
C VAL A 163 -2.59 34.55 11.25
N ALA A 164 -2.54 35.51 10.32
CA ALA A 164 -1.95 35.32 9.00
C ALA A 164 -0.47 34.95 9.08
N THR A 165 0.29 35.65 9.94
CA THR A 165 1.71 35.35 10.18
C THR A 165 1.89 33.94 10.75
N SER A 166 1.12 33.59 11.79
CA SER A 166 1.20 32.26 12.39
C SER A 166 0.83 31.13 11.43
N LEU A 167 -0.18 31.34 10.57
CA LEU A 167 -0.58 30.34 9.58
C LEU A 167 0.43 30.22 8.43
N ARG A 168 1.07 31.32 8.01
CA ARG A 168 2.16 31.29 7.03
C ARG A 168 3.33 30.44 7.52
N GLU A 169 3.77 30.66 8.76
CA GLU A 169 4.84 29.86 9.38
C GLU A 169 4.46 28.37 9.48
N GLN A 170 3.23 28.06 9.91
CA GLN A 170 2.74 26.67 9.97
C GLN A 170 2.67 26.02 8.58
N ALA A 171 2.23 26.76 7.56
CA ALA A 171 2.15 26.27 6.19
C ALA A 171 3.54 26.06 5.57
N GLU A 172 4.53 26.89 5.90
CA GLU A 172 5.93 26.68 5.50
C GLU A 172 6.51 25.43 6.15
N GLN A 173 6.43 25.31 7.47
CA GLN A 173 6.91 24.13 8.19
C GLN A 173 6.27 22.83 7.71
N ALA A 174 4.95 22.85 7.46
CA ALA A 174 4.24 21.69 6.93
C ALA A 174 4.69 21.32 5.50
N ARG A 175 5.01 22.30 4.65
CA ARG A 175 5.53 22.06 3.30
C ARG A 175 6.94 21.49 3.33
N ASP A 176 7.80 21.99 4.20
CA ASP A 176 9.16 21.48 4.38
C ASP A 176 9.15 20.02 4.88
N GLU A 177 8.30 19.71 5.86
CA GLU A 177 8.15 18.33 6.35
C GLU A 177 7.54 17.40 5.30
N ALA A 178 6.56 17.89 4.52
CA ALA A 178 6.01 17.12 3.41
C ALA A 178 7.06 16.83 2.33
N ALA A 179 7.93 17.79 2.00
CA ALA A 179 9.01 17.61 1.05
C ALA A 179 10.03 16.58 1.57
N ARG A 180 10.43 16.69 2.84
CA ARG A 180 11.35 15.73 3.49
C ARG A 180 10.81 14.31 3.45
N LEU A 181 9.55 14.10 3.83
CA LEU A 181 8.91 12.77 3.78
C LEU A 181 8.73 12.25 2.36
N ALA A 182 8.51 13.12 1.37
CA ALA A 182 8.44 12.72 -0.02
C ALA A 182 9.79 12.24 -0.56
N ASP A 183 10.90 12.84 -0.13
CA ASP A 183 12.24 12.39 -0.47
C ASP A 183 12.58 11.06 0.23
N ASP A 184 12.25 10.92 1.52
CA ASP A 184 12.37 9.66 2.26
C ASP A 184 11.59 8.53 1.56
N ALA A 185 10.35 8.81 1.14
CA ALA A 185 9.51 7.84 0.43
C ALA A 185 10.14 7.39 -0.91
N ARG A 186 10.73 8.33 -1.67
CA ARG A 186 11.42 8.00 -2.93
C ARG A 186 12.67 7.15 -2.68
N ALA A 187 13.44 7.47 -1.64
CA ALA A 187 14.62 6.69 -1.28
C ALA A 187 14.23 5.25 -0.87
N THR A 188 13.21 5.10 -0.02
CA THR A 188 12.69 3.78 0.38
C THR A 188 12.17 2.99 -0.82
N ALA A 189 11.45 3.63 -1.74
CA ALA A 189 10.98 2.97 -2.96
C ALA A 189 12.13 2.51 -3.86
N ALA A 190 13.20 3.31 -3.99
CA ALA A 190 14.39 2.92 -4.75
C ALA A 190 15.12 1.72 -4.13
N THR A 191 15.25 1.68 -2.79
CA THR A 191 15.81 0.53 -2.07
C THR A 191 14.95 -0.72 -2.27
N ALA A 192 13.62 -0.60 -2.08
CA ALA A 192 12.70 -1.72 -2.27
C ALA A 192 12.75 -2.28 -3.70
N GLN A 193 12.92 -1.41 -4.71
CA GLN A 193 13.10 -1.86 -6.10
C GLN A 193 14.41 -2.61 -6.28
N SER A 194 15.52 -2.10 -5.73
CA SER A 194 16.81 -2.78 -5.79
C SER A 194 16.77 -4.16 -5.09
N ASP A 195 16.10 -4.25 -3.95
CA ASP A 195 15.93 -5.51 -3.23
C ASP A 195 15.07 -6.48 -4.05
N ALA A 196 13.96 -6.02 -4.63
CA ALA A 196 13.11 -6.85 -5.48
C ALA A 196 13.85 -7.37 -6.73
N ASP A 197 14.70 -6.53 -7.35
CA ASP A 197 15.53 -6.95 -8.49
C ASP A 197 16.55 -8.01 -8.06
N ALA A 198 17.21 -7.83 -6.90
CA ALA A 198 18.14 -8.81 -6.35
C ALA A 198 17.43 -10.14 -6.01
N GLU A 199 16.26 -10.09 -5.40
CA GLU A 199 15.48 -11.29 -5.08
C GLU A 199 14.98 -11.98 -6.35
N THR A 200 14.67 -11.25 -7.42
CA THR A 200 14.35 -11.83 -8.74
C THR A 200 15.50 -12.67 -9.29
N GLU A 201 16.75 -12.22 -9.10
CA GLU A 201 17.94 -13.01 -9.45
C GLU A 201 18.04 -14.29 -8.61
N THR A 202 17.73 -14.22 -7.31
CA THR A 202 17.74 -15.42 -6.44
C THR A 202 16.66 -16.43 -6.83
N VAL A 203 15.45 -15.97 -7.18
CA VAL A 203 14.36 -16.83 -7.65
C VAL A 203 14.77 -17.51 -8.96
N ARG A 204 15.41 -16.78 -9.88
CA ARG A 204 15.91 -17.35 -11.14
C ARG A 204 16.99 -18.41 -10.90
N ALA A 205 17.91 -18.14 -9.98
CA ALA A 205 18.93 -19.11 -9.59
C ALA A 205 18.34 -20.36 -8.94
N ALA A 206 17.34 -20.19 -8.06
CA ALA A 206 16.62 -21.30 -7.45
C ALA A 206 15.86 -22.14 -8.50
N GLN A 207 15.23 -21.50 -9.49
CA GLN A 207 14.58 -22.20 -10.62
C GLN A 207 15.56 -23.03 -11.43
N ALA A 208 16.73 -22.48 -11.78
CA ALA A 208 17.76 -23.23 -12.48
C ALA A 208 18.23 -24.43 -11.66
N ARG A 209 18.44 -24.26 -10.34
CA ARG A 209 18.80 -25.35 -9.43
C ARG A 209 17.71 -26.43 -9.36
N LEU A 210 16.45 -26.04 -9.37
CA LEU A 210 15.32 -26.97 -9.38
C LEU A 210 15.27 -27.77 -10.68
N ASP A 211 15.50 -27.11 -11.83
CA ASP A 211 15.56 -27.80 -13.12
C ASP A 211 16.65 -28.89 -13.12
N ASP A 212 17.82 -28.58 -12.57
CA ASP A 212 18.94 -29.54 -12.41
C ASP A 212 18.58 -30.68 -11.45
N LEU A 213 17.98 -30.37 -10.29
CA LEU A 213 17.57 -31.38 -9.29
C LEU A 213 16.49 -32.32 -9.83
N TYR A 214 15.52 -31.80 -10.59
CA TYR A 214 14.51 -32.63 -11.25
C TYR A 214 15.12 -33.51 -12.34
N ALA A 215 16.14 -33.03 -13.07
CA ALA A 215 16.87 -33.85 -14.03
C ALA A 215 17.65 -34.98 -13.35
N GLN A 216 18.31 -34.70 -12.21
CA GLN A 216 19.00 -35.71 -11.40
C GLN A 216 18.03 -36.75 -10.84
N LEU A 217 16.89 -36.32 -10.30
CA LEU A 217 15.86 -37.20 -9.77
C LEU A 217 15.28 -38.11 -10.87
N ALA A 218 15.04 -37.55 -12.05
CA ALA A 218 14.59 -38.30 -13.22
C ALA A 218 15.61 -39.37 -13.64
N ALA A 219 16.91 -39.04 -13.64
CA ALA A 219 17.98 -40.00 -13.93
C ALA A 219 18.06 -41.12 -12.88
N LEU A 220 17.95 -40.80 -11.59
CA LEU A 220 18.00 -41.78 -10.49
C LEU A 220 16.79 -42.74 -10.51
N ARG A 221 15.61 -42.26 -10.91
CA ARG A 221 14.37 -43.05 -10.89
C ARG A 221 13.99 -43.65 -12.24
N ALA A 222 14.81 -43.43 -13.27
CA ALA A 222 14.52 -43.79 -14.66
C ALA A 222 13.15 -43.24 -15.15
N THR A 223 12.83 -42.02 -14.73
CA THR A 223 11.61 -41.28 -15.11
C THR A 223 11.98 -40.04 -15.93
N THR A 224 11.00 -39.17 -16.20
CA THR A 224 11.23 -37.86 -16.82
C THR A 224 11.10 -36.73 -15.79
N ALA A 225 11.82 -35.62 -16.00
CA ALA A 225 11.72 -34.45 -15.14
C ALA A 225 10.27 -33.92 -15.02
N ALA A 226 9.48 -34.02 -16.10
CA ALA A 226 8.06 -33.67 -16.08
C ALA A 226 7.22 -34.58 -15.19
N GLN A 227 7.49 -35.89 -15.18
CA GLN A 227 6.81 -36.85 -14.30
C GLN A 227 7.19 -36.63 -12.84
N GLU A 228 8.46 -36.36 -12.54
CA GLU A 228 8.89 -36.06 -11.16
C GLU A 228 8.29 -34.75 -10.65
N ARG A 229 8.19 -33.72 -11.49
CA ARG A 229 7.47 -32.47 -11.16
C ARG A 229 5.99 -32.73 -10.86
N ALA A 230 5.30 -33.46 -11.74
CA ALA A 230 3.89 -33.80 -11.55
C ALA A 230 3.67 -34.66 -10.29
N ALA A 231 4.55 -35.61 -10.01
CA ALA A 231 4.49 -36.43 -8.81
C ALA A 231 4.70 -35.58 -7.54
N ARG A 232 5.69 -34.69 -7.54
CA ARG A 232 5.95 -33.75 -6.44
C ARG A 232 4.75 -32.85 -6.18
N GLU A 233 4.14 -32.36 -7.25
CA GLU A 233 2.97 -31.50 -7.20
C GLU A 233 1.76 -32.24 -6.59
N GLN A 234 1.54 -33.50 -6.97
CA GLN A 234 0.52 -34.34 -6.37
C GLN A 234 0.80 -34.66 -4.90
N GLU A 235 2.05 -34.97 -4.54
CA GLU A 235 2.47 -35.19 -3.14
C GLU A 235 2.17 -33.95 -2.28
N LYS A 236 2.48 -32.75 -2.78
CA LYS A 236 2.17 -31.49 -2.11
C LYS A 236 0.67 -31.29 -1.93
N VAL A 237 -0.11 -31.43 -2.99
CA VAL A 237 -1.58 -31.32 -2.94
C VAL A 237 -2.19 -32.30 -1.93
N GLN A 238 -1.67 -33.54 -1.85
CA GLN A 238 -2.14 -34.53 -0.89
C GLN A 238 -1.76 -34.18 0.55
N ARG A 239 -0.52 -33.72 0.80
CA ARG A 239 -0.11 -33.25 2.13
C ARG A 239 -0.95 -32.07 2.61
N ASP A 240 -1.21 -31.12 1.71
CA ASP A 240 -1.96 -29.91 2.03
C ASP A 240 -3.45 -30.23 2.24
N ALA A 241 -4.01 -31.19 1.49
CA ALA A 241 -5.36 -31.70 1.73
C ALA A 241 -5.51 -32.48 3.05
N GLN A 242 -4.41 -33.01 3.59
CA GLN A 242 -4.37 -33.73 4.87
C GLN A 242 -4.08 -32.80 6.06
N GLN A 243 -3.64 -31.56 5.83
CA GLN A 243 -3.49 -30.56 6.89
C GLN A 243 -4.87 -29.96 7.27
N PRO A 244 -5.32 -30.09 8.52
CA PRO A 244 -6.59 -29.51 8.93
C PRO A 244 -6.43 -28.01 9.20
N GLY A 245 -6.90 -27.19 8.24
CA GLY A 245 -7.17 -25.75 8.40
C GLY A 245 -7.19 -25.02 7.06
N GLY A 246 -8.25 -24.33 6.61
CA GLY A 246 -9.57 -24.14 7.16
C GLY A 246 -10.45 -23.39 6.15
N SER A 247 -11.51 -24.04 5.70
CA SER A 247 -12.83 -23.49 5.38
C SER A 247 -13.65 -24.58 4.70
N ALA A 248 -14.19 -25.45 5.54
CA ALA A 248 -15.41 -26.14 5.17
C ALA A 248 -16.47 -25.06 4.90
N GLY A 249 -16.93 -24.99 3.66
CA GLY A 249 -18.14 -24.25 3.32
C GLY A 249 -19.29 -24.77 4.17
N GLY A 250 -19.75 -23.94 5.09
CA GLY A 250 -21.07 -24.06 5.73
C GLY A 250 -22.05 -23.14 5.00
N PRO A 251 -23.31 -23.57 4.82
CA PRO A 251 -24.21 -23.01 3.82
C PRO A 251 -24.77 -21.64 4.22
N ALA A 252 -25.09 -20.86 3.19
CA ALA A 252 -25.89 -19.66 3.30
C ALA A 252 -27.25 -19.96 3.95
N THR A 253 -27.54 -19.26 5.05
CA THR A 253 -28.90 -18.92 5.45
C THR A 253 -29.00 -17.40 5.51
N GLY A 254 -29.82 -16.86 4.61
CA GLY A 254 -30.08 -15.43 4.51
C GLY A 254 -31.07 -14.94 5.57
N ALA A 255 -30.84 -13.70 6.00
CA ALA A 255 -31.82 -12.68 6.44
C ALA A 255 -30.93 -11.50 6.88
N GLY A 256 -30.92 -10.33 6.24
CA GLY A 256 -32.07 -9.51 5.88
C GLY A 256 -32.34 -8.55 7.03
N GLY A 257 -31.90 -7.29 6.90
CA GLY A 257 -32.47 -6.18 7.67
C GLY A 257 -31.50 -5.16 8.27
N GLY A 258 -31.47 -3.97 7.65
CA GLY A 258 -31.90 -2.78 8.38
C GLY A 258 -30.83 -1.91 9.05
N ALA A 259 -30.65 -0.74 8.48
CA ALA A 259 -29.85 0.37 8.97
C ALA A 259 -30.34 1.00 10.30
N SER A 260 -29.37 1.60 11.00
CA SER A 260 -29.40 2.98 11.55
C SER A 260 -30.04 3.30 12.92
N VAL A 261 -29.31 4.19 13.61
CA VAL A 261 -29.67 5.27 14.55
C VAL A 261 -30.37 4.98 15.89
N GLY A 262 -29.66 5.33 16.97
CA GLY A 262 -30.00 6.50 17.79
C GLY A 262 -31.01 6.35 18.94
N GLY A 263 -30.51 6.53 20.18
CA GLY A 263 -31.11 7.45 21.16
C GLY A 263 -31.87 6.85 22.36
N GLY A 264 -31.31 7.10 23.56
CA GLY A 264 -32.01 7.28 24.86
C GLY A 264 -32.70 6.04 25.45
N SER A 265 -32.73 5.77 26.76
CA SER A 265 -32.47 6.57 27.95
C SER A 265 -32.70 5.65 29.17
N GLY A 266 -32.00 5.87 30.30
CA GLY A 266 -32.42 5.33 31.60
C GLY A 266 -31.29 4.94 32.55
N GLY A 267 -30.70 5.91 33.27
CA GLY A 267 -30.24 5.68 34.65
C GLY A 267 -31.43 5.71 35.62
N PRO A 268 -31.27 5.59 36.97
CA PRO A 268 -30.13 6.11 37.74
C PRO A 268 -29.65 5.27 38.97
N GLY A 269 -28.62 5.77 39.68
CA GLY A 269 -28.25 5.42 41.07
C GLY A 269 -26.79 4.97 41.22
N ASN A 270 -25.78 5.84 41.33
CA ASN A 270 -25.33 6.69 42.45
C ASN A 270 -24.64 5.93 43.61
N GLY A 271 -23.37 6.25 43.90
CA GLY A 271 -22.69 5.87 45.15
C GLY A 271 -21.17 5.67 45.03
N SER A 272 -20.42 6.71 45.38
CA SER A 272 -18.96 6.78 45.56
C SER A 272 -18.43 5.78 46.60
N ASP A 273 -17.21 5.28 46.45
CA ASP A 273 -16.13 5.60 47.41
C ASP A 273 -14.77 4.95 47.09
N SER A 274 -13.77 5.66 47.57
CA SER A 274 -12.32 5.44 47.49
C SER A 274 -11.86 4.22 48.29
N GLY A 275 -10.74 3.60 47.90
CA GLY A 275 -10.12 2.58 48.75
C GLY A 275 -8.85 1.95 48.19
N SER A 276 -7.70 2.56 48.50
CA SER A 276 -6.39 1.92 48.48
C SER A 276 -6.39 0.65 49.33
N GLY A 277 -5.73 -0.41 48.85
CA GLY A 277 -5.57 -1.65 49.60
C GLY A 277 -4.43 -2.49 49.04
N SER A 278 -3.25 -2.30 49.60
CA SER A 278 -2.05 -3.12 49.41
C SER A 278 -2.22 -4.55 49.93
N GLY A 279 -1.57 -5.49 49.25
CA GLY A 279 -1.35 -6.87 49.68
C GLY A 279 -1.29 -7.77 48.44
N GLY A 280 -0.27 -8.55 48.15
CA GLY A 280 0.83 -9.03 48.98
C GLY A 280 1.21 -10.40 48.44
N SER A 281 2.39 -10.46 47.81
CA SER A 281 3.32 -11.58 47.84
C SER A 281 3.13 -12.83 46.95
N THR A 282 4.29 -13.20 46.37
CA THR A 282 4.74 -14.51 45.88
C THR A 282 4.23 -14.88 44.46
N SER A 283 5.07 -15.21 43.48
CA SER A 283 6.20 -16.15 43.55
C SER A 283 7.05 -16.11 42.26
N GLY A 284 8.34 -16.44 42.40
CA GLY A 284 9.12 -17.17 41.39
C GLY A 284 9.84 -16.37 40.29
N GLY A 285 11.12 -16.06 40.51
CA GLY A 285 12.05 -15.73 39.43
C GLY A 285 12.59 -16.97 38.72
N GLY A 286 13.28 -16.74 37.60
CA GLY A 286 14.07 -17.76 36.92
C GLY A 286 14.39 -17.44 35.47
N SER A 287 15.46 -16.67 35.25
CA SER A 287 16.18 -16.60 33.97
C SER A 287 16.75 -17.98 33.60
N GLY A 288 16.68 -18.35 32.32
CA GLY A 288 17.34 -19.55 31.80
C GLY A 288 17.37 -19.56 30.29
N ALA A 289 18.51 -19.18 29.72
CA ALA A 289 18.84 -19.41 28.32
C ALA A 289 18.96 -20.91 28.05
N GLY A 290 18.52 -21.34 26.86
CA GLY A 290 18.72 -22.71 26.37
C GLY A 290 18.59 -22.74 24.85
N SER A 291 19.74 -22.76 24.16
CA SER A 291 19.83 -23.16 22.76
C SER A 291 19.29 -24.58 22.58
N GLY A 292 18.46 -24.77 21.57
CA GLY A 292 18.03 -26.08 21.07
C GLY A 292 17.80 -25.99 19.57
N SER A 293 18.73 -26.53 18.81
CA SER A 293 18.64 -26.72 17.36
C SER A 293 17.77 -27.95 17.04
N GLY A 294 17.01 -27.87 15.95
CA GLY A 294 16.47 -29.05 15.24
C GLY A 294 14.95 -29.15 15.19
N GLY A 295 14.39 -29.05 13.98
CA GLY A 295 13.01 -29.49 13.70
C GLY A 295 12.26 -28.58 12.73
N SER A 296 12.54 -28.74 11.44
CA SER A 296 11.78 -28.14 10.34
C SER A 296 10.30 -28.53 10.41
N THR A 297 9.45 -27.54 10.66
CA THR A 297 8.06 -27.54 10.20
C THR A 297 7.80 -26.13 9.66
N ALA A 298 7.99 -25.92 8.37
CA ALA A 298 7.51 -24.72 7.73
C ALA A 298 5.97 -24.68 7.93
N PRO A 299 5.41 -23.66 8.61
CA PRO A 299 3.97 -23.49 8.65
C PRO A 299 3.50 -23.20 7.23
N ALA A 300 2.41 -23.84 6.80
CA ALA A 300 1.65 -23.33 5.66
C ALA A 300 1.34 -21.85 5.97
N GLY A 301 1.81 -20.94 5.11
CA GLY A 301 1.61 -19.52 5.32
C GLY A 301 0.12 -19.19 5.49
N PRO A 302 -0.23 -18.18 6.31
CA PRO A 302 -1.62 -17.77 6.46
C PRO A 302 -2.22 -17.46 5.07
N VAL A 303 -3.36 -18.06 4.76
CA VAL A 303 -4.16 -17.69 3.58
C VAL A 303 -4.48 -16.21 3.67
N MET A 304 -3.82 -15.41 2.84
CA MET A 304 -4.02 -13.97 2.81
C MET A 304 -5.49 -13.68 2.49
N SER A 305 -6.16 -12.88 3.32
CA SER A 305 -7.54 -12.50 3.07
C SER A 305 -7.65 -11.71 1.74
N PRO A 306 -8.83 -11.68 1.09
CA PRO A 306 -9.05 -10.85 -0.10
C PRO A 306 -8.67 -9.37 0.09
N GLY A 307 -8.79 -8.83 1.31
CA GLY A 307 -8.37 -7.47 1.63
C GLY A 307 -6.86 -7.30 1.66
N GLU A 308 -6.15 -8.21 2.32
CA GLU A 308 -4.69 -8.21 2.37
C GLU A 308 -4.09 -8.47 0.97
N ALA A 309 -4.68 -9.35 0.16
CA ALA A 309 -4.25 -9.60 -1.22
C ALA A 309 -4.37 -8.35 -2.09
N ARG A 310 -5.45 -7.57 -1.92
CA ARG A 310 -5.59 -6.25 -2.56
C ARG A 310 -4.49 -5.29 -2.13
N SER A 311 -4.20 -5.24 -0.83
CA SER A 311 -3.13 -4.37 -0.29
C SER A 311 -1.75 -4.78 -0.81
N ALA A 312 -1.47 -6.08 -0.88
CA ALA A 312 -0.22 -6.59 -1.43
C ALA A 312 -0.08 -6.26 -2.91
N ALA A 313 -1.12 -6.51 -3.72
CA ALA A 313 -1.12 -6.13 -5.13
C ALA A 313 -0.97 -4.62 -5.32
N ARG A 314 -1.58 -3.83 -4.44
CA ARG A 314 -1.47 -2.38 -4.45
C ARG A 314 -0.03 -1.90 -4.29
N GLY A 315 0.70 -2.42 -3.30
CA GLY A 315 2.12 -2.09 -3.12
C GLY A 315 2.98 -2.61 -4.27
N ALA A 316 2.56 -3.70 -4.91
CA ALA A 316 3.35 -4.36 -5.93
C ALA A 316 3.21 -3.71 -7.33
N ILE A 317 2.10 -3.02 -7.67
CA ILE A 317 1.91 -2.45 -9.02
C ILE A 317 2.91 -1.35 -9.39
N GLY A 318 3.51 -0.67 -8.41
CA GLY A 318 4.45 0.42 -8.63
C GLY A 318 5.68 0.00 -9.46
N ARG A 319 6.12 -1.27 -9.33
CA ARG A 319 7.25 -1.82 -10.10
C ARG A 319 7.04 -1.83 -11.62
N TYR A 320 5.80 -1.72 -12.07
CA TYR A 320 5.44 -1.64 -13.50
C TYR A 320 5.21 -0.20 -13.99
N GLY A 321 5.47 0.81 -13.14
CA GLY A 321 5.16 2.20 -13.43
C GLY A 321 3.66 2.52 -13.40
N TRP A 322 2.86 1.68 -12.77
CA TRP A 322 1.41 1.83 -12.68
C TRP A 322 1.00 2.56 -11.39
N GLY A 323 0.01 3.45 -11.51
CA GLY A 323 -0.55 4.21 -10.41
C GLY A 323 -1.95 3.77 -10.00
N ASP A 324 -2.59 4.65 -9.24
CA ASP A 324 -3.96 4.50 -8.72
C ASP A 324 -5.01 4.20 -9.78
N ASP A 325 -4.88 4.86 -10.92
CA ASP A 325 -5.75 4.71 -12.09
C ASP A 325 -5.77 3.25 -12.57
N GLN A 326 -4.61 2.62 -12.65
CA GLN A 326 -4.47 1.21 -13.05
C GLN A 326 -4.94 0.25 -11.96
N PHE A 327 -4.71 0.58 -10.69
CA PHE A 327 -5.14 -0.28 -9.59
C PHE A 327 -6.66 -0.47 -9.56
N SER A 328 -7.43 0.57 -9.87
CA SER A 328 -8.90 0.49 -9.90
C SER A 328 -9.41 -0.55 -10.93
N CYS A 329 -8.76 -0.61 -12.10
CA CYS A 329 -9.03 -1.62 -13.13
C CYS A 329 -8.62 -3.02 -12.68
N LEU A 330 -7.47 -3.16 -12.02
CA LEU A 330 -7.02 -4.44 -11.46
C LEU A 330 -8.00 -5.00 -10.43
N VAL A 331 -8.49 -4.14 -9.52
CA VAL A 331 -9.52 -4.50 -8.54
C VAL A 331 -10.77 -5.00 -9.21
N SER A 332 -11.25 -4.30 -10.24
CA SER A 332 -12.44 -4.71 -10.99
C SER A 332 -12.24 -6.05 -11.70
N LEU A 333 -11.08 -6.23 -12.33
CA LEU A 333 -10.69 -7.45 -13.02
C LEU A 333 -10.65 -8.65 -12.07
N TRP A 334 -9.80 -8.64 -11.05
CA TRP A 334 -9.64 -9.79 -10.15
C TRP A 334 -10.81 -9.99 -9.18
N ASN A 335 -11.64 -8.96 -8.95
CA ASN A 335 -12.94 -9.18 -8.31
C ASN A 335 -13.82 -10.11 -9.14
N ARG A 336 -13.87 -9.90 -10.45
CA ARG A 336 -14.66 -10.72 -11.38
C ARG A 336 -14.12 -12.15 -11.50
N GLU A 337 -12.80 -12.28 -11.53
CA GLU A 337 -12.14 -13.58 -11.72
C GLU A 337 -12.28 -14.49 -10.48
N SER A 338 -12.00 -13.96 -9.30
CA SER A 338 -11.83 -14.81 -8.10
C SER A 338 -12.39 -14.19 -6.82
N SER A 339 -12.84 -12.93 -6.85
CA SER A 339 -13.04 -12.11 -5.66
C SER A 339 -11.80 -12.07 -4.75
N TRP A 340 -10.62 -12.05 -5.38
CA TRP A 340 -9.30 -12.04 -4.71
C TRP A 340 -9.02 -13.25 -3.82
N ARG A 341 -9.71 -14.37 -4.04
CA ARG A 341 -9.46 -15.60 -3.28
C ARG A 341 -8.29 -16.37 -3.87
N VAL A 342 -7.34 -16.70 -3.01
CA VAL A 342 -6.11 -17.45 -3.34
C VAL A 342 -6.42 -18.89 -3.76
N ASP A 343 -7.46 -19.48 -3.20
CA ASP A 343 -7.92 -20.84 -3.44
C ASP A 343 -9.02 -20.94 -4.51
N ALA A 344 -9.32 -19.85 -5.24
CA ALA A 344 -10.37 -19.83 -6.25
C ALA A 344 -10.08 -20.85 -7.37
N TYR A 345 -10.88 -21.90 -7.46
CA TYR A 345 -10.75 -22.93 -8.48
C TYR A 345 -12.02 -23.02 -9.33
N ASN A 346 -11.87 -22.98 -10.66
CA ASN A 346 -12.95 -23.19 -11.60
C ASN A 346 -12.91 -24.63 -12.13
N SER A 347 -13.85 -25.48 -11.69
CA SER A 347 -13.90 -26.89 -12.08
C SER A 347 -14.22 -27.14 -13.57
N GLY A 348 -14.80 -26.17 -14.26
CA GLY A 348 -15.15 -26.29 -15.68
C GLY A 348 -13.96 -26.00 -16.60
N SER A 349 -13.09 -25.05 -16.24
CA SER A 349 -11.94 -24.65 -17.05
C SER A 349 -10.59 -25.10 -16.50
N GLY A 350 -10.49 -25.40 -15.21
CA GLY A 350 -9.23 -25.67 -14.51
C GLY A 350 -8.44 -24.41 -14.11
N ALA A 351 -9.04 -23.22 -14.24
CA ALA A 351 -8.40 -21.97 -13.84
C ALA A 351 -8.24 -21.86 -12.31
N TYR A 352 -7.14 -21.27 -11.85
CA TYR A 352 -6.79 -21.24 -10.43
C TYR A 352 -6.30 -19.86 -9.94
N GLY A 353 -6.64 -19.55 -8.68
CA GLY A 353 -6.10 -18.45 -7.90
C GLY A 353 -6.70 -17.08 -8.20
N ILE A 354 -6.13 -16.05 -7.58
CA ILE A 354 -6.50 -14.65 -7.73
C ILE A 354 -6.63 -14.24 -9.21
N PRO A 355 -5.63 -14.50 -10.08
CA PRO A 355 -5.70 -14.11 -11.48
C PRO A 355 -6.49 -15.09 -12.36
N GLN A 356 -6.99 -16.21 -11.83
CA GLN A 356 -7.58 -17.31 -12.61
C GLN A 356 -6.66 -17.79 -13.74
N ALA A 357 -5.41 -18.12 -13.41
CA ALA A 357 -4.41 -18.58 -14.36
C ALA A 357 -4.81 -19.91 -15.01
N LEU A 358 -4.63 -20.03 -16.33
CA LEU A 358 -4.94 -21.24 -17.11
C LEU A 358 -3.75 -21.70 -17.99
N PRO A 359 -3.19 -22.90 -17.74
CA PRO A 359 -3.29 -23.68 -16.51
C PRO A 359 -2.59 -22.98 -15.32
N GLY A 360 -3.02 -23.30 -14.09
CA GLY A 360 -2.58 -22.62 -12.87
C GLY A 360 -1.09 -22.81 -12.53
N ASP A 361 -0.49 -23.92 -12.96
CA ASP A 361 0.92 -24.28 -12.79
C ASP A 361 1.89 -23.28 -13.43
N LYS A 362 1.43 -22.44 -14.37
CA LYS A 362 2.22 -21.32 -14.88
C LYS A 362 2.70 -20.37 -13.78
N MET A 363 1.99 -20.28 -12.66
CA MET A 363 2.37 -19.47 -11.52
C MET A 363 3.59 -20.05 -10.76
N ALA A 364 3.95 -21.31 -10.99
CA ALA A 364 5.16 -21.93 -10.44
C ALA A 364 6.45 -21.19 -10.84
N ALA A 365 6.42 -20.46 -11.96
CA ALA A 365 7.51 -19.59 -12.39
C ALA A 365 7.75 -18.37 -11.48
N PHE A 366 6.91 -18.13 -10.46
CA PHE A 366 7.07 -17.04 -9.49
C PHE A 366 7.21 -17.55 -8.05
N GLY A 367 6.89 -18.83 -7.83
CA GLY A 367 6.94 -19.47 -6.52
C GLY A 367 6.21 -20.80 -6.57
N LEU A 368 6.78 -21.83 -5.93
CA LEU A 368 6.24 -23.20 -5.99
C LEU A 368 5.09 -23.42 -5.02
N ASP A 369 4.86 -22.45 -4.15
CA ASP A 369 3.73 -22.28 -3.27
C ASP A 369 2.57 -21.51 -3.93
N TRP A 370 2.62 -21.31 -5.25
CA TRP A 370 1.61 -20.56 -6.01
C TRP A 370 0.17 -20.97 -5.76
N ARG A 371 -0.08 -22.19 -5.29
CA ARG A 371 -1.44 -22.63 -4.91
C ARG A 371 -1.97 -21.88 -3.69
N THR A 372 -1.15 -21.66 -2.69
CA THR A 372 -1.60 -21.13 -1.38
C THR A 372 -1.02 -19.76 -1.08
N ASN A 373 -0.07 -19.30 -1.88
CA ASN A 373 0.60 -18.03 -1.70
C ASN A 373 0.00 -16.93 -2.61
N ALA A 374 -0.81 -16.04 -2.02
CA ALA A 374 -1.39 -14.88 -2.70
C ALA A 374 -0.34 -14.01 -3.37
N ASN A 375 0.80 -13.83 -2.71
CA ASN A 375 1.91 -13.01 -3.12
C ASN A 375 2.57 -13.55 -4.41
N THR A 376 2.72 -14.87 -4.50
CA THR A 376 3.15 -15.57 -5.73
C THR A 376 2.13 -15.39 -6.86
N GLN A 377 0.83 -15.56 -6.59
CA GLN A 377 -0.23 -15.41 -7.58
C GLN A 377 -0.35 -13.98 -8.11
N ILE A 378 -0.27 -13.00 -7.21
CA ILE A 378 -0.24 -11.56 -7.53
C ILE A 378 0.98 -11.26 -8.40
N SER A 379 2.15 -11.80 -8.04
CA SER A 379 3.39 -11.52 -8.78
C SER A 379 3.33 -12.03 -10.22
N TRP A 380 2.89 -13.27 -10.41
CA TRP A 380 2.65 -13.83 -11.74
C TRP A 380 1.56 -13.06 -12.49
N GLY A 381 0.42 -12.79 -11.84
CA GLY A 381 -0.73 -12.15 -12.47
C GLY A 381 -0.39 -10.74 -12.97
N LEU A 382 0.33 -9.94 -12.19
CA LEU A 382 0.78 -8.61 -12.61
C LEU A 382 1.79 -8.69 -13.77
N SER A 383 2.71 -9.66 -13.74
CA SER A 383 3.67 -9.86 -14.82
C SER A 383 2.98 -10.27 -16.12
N TYR A 384 1.98 -11.15 -16.03
CA TYR A 384 1.17 -11.58 -17.16
C TYR A 384 0.39 -10.41 -17.76
N ILE A 385 -0.25 -9.59 -16.93
CA ILE A 385 -0.95 -8.38 -17.36
C ILE A 385 -0.01 -7.41 -18.08
N SER A 386 1.17 -7.16 -17.52
CA SER A 386 2.17 -6.29 -18.13
C SER A 386 2.59 -6.80 -19.51
N SER A 387 2.91 -8.09 -19.63
CA SER A 387 3.39 -8.69 -20.87
C SER A 387 2.31 -8.77 -21.97
N ARG A 388 1.06 -9.09 -21.60
CA ARG A 388 -0.01 -9.37 -22.58
C ARG A 388 -0.87 -8.17 -22.92
N TYR A 389 -1.10 -7.30 -21.94
CA TYR A 389 -2.05 -6.18 -22.04
C TYR A 389 -1.39 -4.82 -21.84
N GLY A 390 -0.12 -4.79 -21.45
CA GLY A 390 0.63 -3.57 -21.14
C GLY A 390 0.23 -2.93 -19.81
N SER A 391 -1.04 -3.02 -19.40
CA SER A 391 -1.56 -2.41 -18.18
C SER A 391 -2.82 -3.10 -17.65
N PRO A 392 -3.15 -2.97 -16.35
CA PRO A 392 -4.39 -3.48 -15.78
C PRO A 392 -5.66 -2.94 -16.45
N CYS A 393 -5.69 -1.67 -16.84
CA CYS A 393 -6.84 -1.14 -17.58
C CYS A 393 -6.94 -1.74 -18.99
N GLY A 394 -5.82 -1.97 -19.67
CA GLY A 394 -5.81 -2.70 -20.94
C GLY A 394 -6.38 -4.13 -20.82
N ALA A 395 -6.03 -4.82 -19.73
CA ALA A 395 -6.55 -6.16 -19.43
C ALA A 395 -8.05 -6.11 -19.11
N TRP A 396 -8.49 -5.15 -18.29
CA TRP A 396 -9.90 -4.97 -17.95
C TRP A 396 -10.76 -4.65 -19.17
N ASP A 397 -10.30 -3.78 -20.05
CA ASP A 397 -11.01 -3.45 -21.29
C ASP A 397 -11.15 -4.66 -22.22
N HIS A 398 -10.10 -5.48 -22.33
CA HIS A 398 -10.19 -6.75 -23.06
C HIS A 398 -11.22 -7.68 -22.41
N SER A 399 -11.09 -7.85 -21.10
CA SER A 399 -11.96 -8.66 -20.24
C SER A 399 -13.43 -8.29 -20.34
N GLN A 400 -13.76 -6.99 -20.47
CA GLN A 400 -15.13 -6.52 -20.68
C GLN A 400 -15.69 -6.89 -22.08
N ARG A 401 -14.84 -6.98 -23.10
CA ARG A 401 -15.27 -7.29 -24.48
C ARG A 401 -15.38 -8.79 -24.75
N THR A 402 -14.46 -9.59 -24.22
CA THR A 402 -14.30 -11.01 -24.58
C THR A 402 -14.73 -11.97 -23.47
N GLY A 403 -14.91 -11.47 -22.25
CA GLY A 403 -15.25 -12.29 -21.08
C GLY A 403 -14.07 -12.98 -20.41
N TRP A 404 -12.84 -12.81 -20.91
CA TRP A 404 -11.60 -13.37 -20.36
C TRP A 404 -10.42 -12.42 -20.57
N TYR A 405 -9.29 -12.68 -19.92
CA TYR A 405 -8.00 -12.01 -20.12
C TYR A 405 -6.85 -13.01 -19.88
#